data_AF-A0A828RRG7-F1
#
_entry.id   AF-A0A828RRG7-F1
#
_cell.length_a   1.000
_cell.length_b   1.000
_cell.length_c   1.000
_cell.angle_alpha   90.00
_cell.angle_beta   90.00
_cell.angle_gamma   90.00
#
_symmetry.space_group_name_H-M   'P 1'
#
loop_
_entity.id
_entity.type
_entity.pdbx_description
1 polymer ?
#
loop_
_entity_poly.entity_id
_entity_poly.type
_entity_poly.pdbx_seq_one_letter_code
_entity_poly.pdbx_strand_id
1 'polypeptide(L)'
;MEEFFKLQQTVKFKKMGEQLIPSFKDEERSSLTDEELDNFAVITKYAQSVKAYIDRPPLNYSKIIGVDIETTGLDFLEDSIRLIAVYSEDFEYVGEDLEAVKTLLTDPSVLKVFHHSQFDVCFLKKAGIDVCTFTDTFIMNQILNNLPVFDSLSRLAKVYLGKSLDKSLQHADNWQSDLTQEHYAYCLDDAKTTYELYQHMFDLIINRYLYPRYRREIETLPAIVELTLNGK
;
A
#
# COMPACT_ATOMS: atom_id res chain seq x y z
N MET A 1 0.46 14.31 9.29
CA MET A 1 0.81 15.51 8.52
C MET A 1 -0.40 16.40 8.30
N GLU A 2 -1.54 16.18 8.97
CA GLU A 2 -2.68 17.10 8.90
C GLU A 2 -2.28 18.53 9.29
N GLU A 3 -1.51 18.69 10.36
CA GLU A 3 -1.02 20.00 10.84
C GLU A 3 -0.11 20.67 9.81
N PHE A 4 0.71 19.88 9.11
CA PHE A 4 1.53 20.35 7.99
C PHE A 4 0.66 20.87 6.84
N PHE A 5 -0.35 20.12 6.42
CA PHE A 5 -1.23 20.54 5.31
C PHE A 5 -2.12 21.73 5.68
N LYS A 6 -2.60 21.81 6.92
CA LYS A 6 -3.31 23.00 7.45
C LYS A 6 -2.42 24.24 7.37
N LEU A 7 -1.19 24.16 7.88
CA LEU A 7 -0.25 25.27 7.80
C LEU A 7 0.13 25.63 6.37
N GLN A 8 0.22 24.66 5.47
CA GLN A 8 0.49 24.92 4.05
C GLN A 8 -0.59 25.74 3.35
N GLN A 9 -1.78 25.93 3.93
CA GLN A 9 -2.80 26.81 3.36
C GLN A 9 -2.38 28.28 3.42
N THR A 10 -1.75 28.71 4.52
CA THR A 10 -1.41 30.10 4.82
C THR A 10 0.11 30.37 4.82
N VAL A 11 0.93 29.34 4.97
CA VAL A 11 2.40 29.41 5.07
C VAL A 11 3.04 28.61 3.93
N LYS A 12 4.10 29.16 3.33
CA LYS A 12 5.02 28.45 2.43
C LYS A 12 6.22 27.98 3.24
N PHE A 13 6.70 26.79 2.94
CA PHE A 13 7.94 26.27 3.52
C PHE A 13 9.01 26.20 2.44
N LYS A 14 10.12 26.92 2.63
CA LYS A 14 11.29 26.86 1.75
C LYS A 14 12.42 26.14 2.46
N LYS A 15 13.03 25.17 1.80
CA LYS A 15 14.23 24.51 2.32
C LYS A 15 15.46 25.39 2.07
N MET A 16 16.27 25.64 3.10
CA MET A 16 17.57 26.30 3.02
C MET A 16 18.61 25.43 3.77
N GLY A 17 19.36 24.64 3.01
CA GLY A 17 20.21 23.58 3.56
C GLY A 17 19.37 22.56 4.34
N GLU A 18 19.73 22.35 5.61
CA GLU A 18 18.98 21.48 6.53
C GLU A 18 17.79 22.17 7.20
N GLN A 19 17.54 23.46 6.97
CA GLN A 19 16.45 24.19 7.62
C GLN A 19 15.20 24.28 6.74
N LEU A 20 14.03 24.20 7.38
CA LEU A 20 12.74 24.58 6.78
C LEU A 20 12.43 25.99 7.25
N ILE A 21 12.43 26.94 6.31
CA ILE A 21 12.12 28.34 6.58
C ILE A 21 10.65 28.59 6.21
N PRO A 22 9.78 28.89 7.19
CA PRO A 22 8.41 29.29 6.92
C PRO A 22 8.35 30.76 6.47
N SER A 23 7.42 31.07 5.56
CA SER A 23 7.05 32.45 5.18
C SER A 23 5.56 32.51 4.89
N PHE A 24 4.86 33.57 5.30
CA PHE A 24 3.46 33.74 4.95
C PHE A 24 3.25 33.78 3.43
N LYS A 25 2.11 33.25 2.97
CA LYS A 25 1.68 33.44 1.58
C LYS A 25 1.15 34.84 1.33
N ASP A 26 0.54 35.43 2.35
CA ASP A 26 0.05 36.80 2.38
C ASP A 26 1.12 37.71 2.98
N GLU A 27 1.55 38.71 2.23
CA GLU A 27 2.63 39.63 2.60
C GLU A 27 2.20 40.65 3.67
N GLU A 28 0.90 40.90 3.84
CA GLU A 28 0.39 41.80 4.88
C GLU A 28 0.34 41.15 6.26
N ARG A 29 0.47 39.82 6.31
CA ARG A 29 0.33 39.04 7.53
C ARG A 29 1.64 39.01 8.32
N SER A 30 1.59 39.41 9.58
CA SER A 30 2.77 39.52 10.45
C SER A 30 2.82 38.51 11.60
N SER A 31 1.74 37.73 11.84
CA SER A 31 1.66 36.80 12.96
C SER A 31 0.84 35.55 12.65
N LEU A 32 1.22 34.44 13.29
CA LEU A 32 0.46 33.19 13.31
C LEU A 32 -0.74 33.32 14.27
N THR A 33 -1.81 32.55 14.02
CA THR A 33 -2.84 32.32 15.04
C THR A 33 -2.37 31.33 16.09
N ASP A 34 -3.08 31.22 17.21
CA ASP A 34 -2.79 30.21 18.24
C ASP A 34 -2.83 28.78 17.67
N GLU A 35 -3.82 28.46 16.83
CA GLU A 35 -3.91 27.15 16.16
C GLU A 35 -2.70 26.89 15.25
N GLU A 36 -2.24 27.90 14.52
CA GLU A 36 -1.06 27.77 13.67
C GLU A 36 0.24 27.62 14.47
N LEU A 37 0.34 28.25 15.65
CA LEU A 37 1.45 28.05 16.57
C LEU A 37 1.47 26.61 17.09
N ASP A 38 0.31 26.06 17.47
CA ASP A 38 0.17 24.66 17.88
C ASP A 38 0.57 23.70 16.75
N ASN A 39 0.06 23.93 15.54
CA ASN A 39 0.44 23.15 14.35
C ASN A 39 1.96 23.23 14.08
N PHE A 40 2.58 24.40 14.28
CA PHE A 40 4.01 24.59 14.08
C PHE A 40 4.83 23.80 15.10
N ALA A 41 4.37 23.71 16.35
CA ALA A 41 5.01 22.88 17.38
C ALA A 41 5.01 21.40 16.99
N VAL A 42 3.90 20.89 16.45
CA VAL A 42 3.80 19.52 15.94
C VAL A 42 4.74 19.27 14.76
N ILE A 43 4.75 20.17 13.77
CA ILE A 43 5.66 20.05 12.61
C ILE A 43 7.12 20.07 13.05
N THR A 44 7.47 20.91 14.03
CA THR A 44 8.83 21.00 14.56
C THR A 44 9.26 19.67 15.19
N LYS A 45 8.37 19.01 15.93
CA LYS A 45 8.61 17.66 16.48
C LYS A 45 8.90 16.63 15.38
N TYR A 46 8.22 16.73 14.24
CA TYR A 46 8.37 15.80 13.11
C TYR A 46 9.15 16.40 11.92
N ALA A 47 10.02 17.38 12.17
CA ALA A 47 10.65 18.17 11.12
C ALA A 47 11.46 17.32 10.11
N GLN A 48 12.13 16.26 10.58
CA GLN A 48 12.84 15.34 9.68
C GLN A 48 11.88 14.62 8.73
N SER A 49 10.75 14.13 9.23
CA SER A 49 9.75 13.47 8.39
C SER A 49 9.14 14.44 7.38
N VAL A 50 8.83 15.66 7.80
CA VAL A 50 8.28 16.70 6.92
C VAL A 50 9.28 17.10 5.83
N LYS A 51 10.56 17.28 6.15
CA LYS A 51 11.62 17.52 5.15
C LYS A 51 11.69 16.39 4.14
N ALA A 52 11.75 15.14 4.61
CA ALA A 52 11.87 13.98 3.75
C ALA A 52 10.62 13.76 2.87
N TYR A 53 9.43 14.17 3.35
CA TYR A 53 8.21 14.23 2.56
C TYR A 53 8.28 15.30 1.47
N ILE A 54 8.69 16.53 1.80
CA ILE A 54 8.83 17.62 0.82
C ILE A 54 9.84 17.26 -0.28
N ASP A 55 10.97 16.65 0.08
CA ASP A 55 12.02 16.29 -0.88
C ASP A 55 11.57 15.22 -1.88
N ARG A 56 10.70 14.30 -1.44
CA ARG A 56 10.27 13.13 -2.22
C ARG A 56 8.85 12.75 -1.76
N PRO A 57 7.81 13.50 -2.22
CA PRO A 57 6.43 13.25 -1.85
C PRO A 57 5.89 11.96 -2.51
N PRO A 58 4.68 11.50 -2.11
CA PRO A 58 3.97 10.43 -2.81
C PRO A 58 3.91 10.66 -4.32
N LEU A 59 4.08 9.59 -5.09
CA LEU A 59 3.87 9.62 -6.52
C LEU A 59 2.38 9.78 -6.82
N ASN A 60 2.07 10.51 -7.88
CA ASN A 60 0.72 10.59 -8.41
C ASN A 60 0.48 9.41 -9.35
N TYR A 61 -0.11 8.34 -8.81
CA TYR A 61 -0.54 7.19 -9.60
C TYR A 61 -1.80 7.55 -10.41
N SER A 62 -1.89 7.06 -11.64
CA SER A 62 -3.09 7.22 -12.47
C SER A 62 -4.25 6.38 -11.95
N LYS A 63 -3.93 5.26 -11.29
CA LYS A 63 -4.87 4.32 -10.68
C LYS A 63 -4.22 3.58 -9.51
N ILE A 64 -5.05 3.17 -8.56
CA ILE A 64 -4.67 2.27 -7.46
C ILE A 64 -5.60 1.07 -7.53
N ILE A 65 -5.04 -0.14 -7.49
CA ILE A 65 -5.79 -1.39 -7.53
C ILE A 65 -5.39 -2.29 -6.36
N GLY A 66 -6.35 -2.94 -5.72
CA GLY A 66 -6.13 -4.11 -4.87
C GLY A 66 -5.95 -5.34 -5.75
N VAL A 67 -5.00 -6.19 -5.39
CA VAL A 67 -4.69 -7.43 -6.10
C VAL A 67 -4.54 -8.56 -5.09
N ASP A 68 -5.10 -9.70 -5.43
CA ASP A 68 -4.99 -10.94 -4.67
C ASP A 68 -4.89 -12.12 -5.65
N ILE A 69 -4.12 -13.15 -5.29
CA ILE A 69 -4.05 -14.40 -6.05
C ILE A 69 -4.35 -15.60 -5.17
N GLU A 70 -4.94 -16.61 -5.79
CA GLU A 70 -5.17 -17.91 -5.19
C GLU A 70 -4.39 -18.96 -5.96
N THR A 71 -3.78 -19.90 -5.26
CA THR A 71 -2.77 -20.79 -5.82
C THR A 71 -3.02 -22.24 -5.43
N THR A 72 -2.45 -23.19 -6.18
CA THR A 72 -2.50 -24.61 -5.82
C THR A 72 -1.66 -24.95 -4.59
N GLY A 73 -0.82 -24.05 -4.12
CA GLY A 73 0.08 -24.31 -3.01
C GLY A 73 1.03 -23.13 -2.78
N LEU A 74 2.06 -23.35 -1.97
CA LEU A 74 2.89 -22.26 -1.46
C LEU A 74 4.22 -22.07 -2.21
N ASP A 75 4.60 -22.99 -3.11
CA ASP A 75 5.87 -22.90 -3.82
C ASP A 75 5.68 -22.45 -5.26
N PHE A 76 5.98 -21.18 -5.55
CA PHE A 76 5.86 -20.60 -6.89
C PHE A 76 6.64 -21.35 -7.99
N LEU A 77 7.58 -22.24 -7.64
CA LEU A 77 8.29 -23.07 -8.62
C LEU A 77 7.49 -24.29 -9.09
N GLU A 78 6.68 -24.87 -8.20
CA GLU A 78 5.97 -26.14 -8.40
C GLU A 78 4.46 -25.93 -8.52
N ASP A 79 3.93 -24.91 -7.85
CA ASP A 79 2.52 -24.55 -7.80
C ASP A 79 2.15 -23.52 -8.88
N SER A 80 0.84 -23.40 -9.12
CA SER A 80 0.29 -22.51 -10.14
C SER A 80 -0.80 -21.58 -9.59
N ILE A 81 -1.00 -20.45 -10.26
CA ILE A 81 -2.11 -19.53 -9.96
C ILE A 81 -3.41 -20.16 -10.46
N ARG A 82 -4.41 -20.23 -9.57
CA ARG A 82 -5.79 -20.66 -9.86
C ARG A 82 -6.67 -19.48 -10.20
N LEU A 83 -6.67 -18.43 -9.38
CA LEU A 83 -7.40 -17.19 -9.64
C LEU A 83 -6.51 -15.99 -9.40
N ILE A 84 -6.78 -14.92 -10.14
CA ILE A 84 -6.37 -13.57 -9.79
C ILE A 84 -7.61 -12.69 -9.68
N ALA A 85 -7.66 -11.87 -8.63
CA ALA A 85 -8.62 -10.79 -8.50
C ALA A 85 -7.91 -9.43 -8.54
N VAL A 86 -8.54 -8.48 -9.23
CA VAL A 86 -8.12 -7.08 -9.29
C VAL A 86 -9.33 -6.20 -9.03
N TYR A 87 -9.18 -5.24 -8.11
CA TYR A 87 -10.26 -4.36 -7.70
C TYR A 87 -9.83 -2.89 -7.59
N SER A 88 -10.64 -1.98 -8.13
CA SER A 88 -10.72 -0.56 -7.80
C SER A 88 -12.18 -0.10 -7.83
N GLU A 89 -12.44 1.15 -7.46
CA GLU A 89 -13.82 1.69 -7.45
C GLU A 89 -14.51 1.67 -8.82
N ASP A 90 -13.74 1.71 -9.91
CA ASP A 90 -14.20 1.77 -11.29
C ASP A 90 -13.92 0.51 -12.11
N PHE A 91 -13.31 -0.52 -11.53
CA PHE A 91 -12.91 -1.73 -12.24
C PHE A 91 -12.85 -2.94 -11.30
N GLU A 92 -13.43 -4.05 -11.73
CA GLU A 92 -13.31 -5.34 -11.05
C GLU A 92 -13.05 -6.46 -12.07
N TYR A 93 -12.17 -7.38 -11.70
CA TYR A 93 -11.91 -8.60 -12.45
C TYR A 93 -11.60 -9.72 -11.45
N VAL A 94 -12.16 -10.91 -11.69
CA VAL A 94 -11.72 -12.15 -11.04
C VAL A 94 -11.79 -13.28 -12.05
N GLY A 95 -10.70 -14.01 -12.22
CA GLY A 95 -10.64 -15.08 -13.21
C GLY A 95 -9.29 -15.78 -13.31
N GLU A 96 -9.23 -16.80 -14.17
CA GLU A 96 -8.04 -17.60 -14.41
C GLU A 96 -7.11 -16.98 -15.47
N ASP A 97 -7.62 -16.04 -16.29
CA ASP A 97 -6.87 -15.42 -17.40
C ASP A 97 -6.03 -14.23 -16.92
N LEU A 98 -4.75 -14.50 -16.64
CA LEU A 98 -3.81 -13.48 -16.19
C LEU A 98 -3.55 -12.39 -17.25
N GLU A 99 -3.72 -12.68 -18.55
CA GLU A 99 -3.50 -11.69 -19.61
C GLU A 99 -4.56 -10.57 -19.56
N ALA A 100 -5.76 -10.86 -19.03
CA ALA A 100 -6.83 -9.88 -18.87
C ALA A 100 -6.43 -8.69 -17.97
N VAL A 101 -5.52 -8.92 -17.02
CA VAL A 101 -5.07 -7.90 -16.05
C VAL A 101 -3.60 -7.49 -16.22
N LYS A 102 -2.85 -8.17 -17.08
CA LYS A 102 -1.41 -7.95 -17.28
C LYS A 102 -1.04 -6.50 -17.55
N THR A 103 -1.80 -5.81 -18.39
CA THR A 103 -1.53 -4.38 -18.70
C THR A 103 -1.50 -3.53 -17.43
N LEU A 104 -2.46 -3.74 -16.51
CA LEU A 104 -2.50 -3.02 -15.23
C LEU A 104 -1.32 -3.40 -14.32
N LEU A 105 -1.00 -4.69 -14.24
CA LEU A 105 0.07 -5.20 -13.38
C LEU A 105 1.46 -4.71 -13.81
N THR A 106 1.68 -4.54 -15.12
CA THR A 106 2.95 -4.06 -15.68
C THR A 106 3.05 -2.53 -15.84
N ASP A 107 1.96 -1.79 -15.67
CA ASP A 107 1.96 -0.32 -15.84
C ASP A 107 2.59 0.38 -14.62
N PRO A 108 3.70 1.12 -14.79
CA PRO A 108 4.37 1.80 -13.67
C PRO A 108 3.58 2.97 -13.09
N SER A 109 2.57 3.48 -13.79
CA SER A 109 1.68 4.54 -13.30
C SER A 109 0.53 4.01 -12.45
N VAL A 110 0.32 2.70 -12.42
CA VAL A 110 -0.71 2.04 -11.59
C VAL A 110 -0.04 1.49 -10.33
N LEU A 111 -0.56 1.84 -9.16
CA LEU A 111 -0.12 1.24 -7.89
C LEU A 111 -0.89 -0.06 -7.64
N LYS A 112 -0.17 -1.17 -7.48
CA LYS A 112 -0.73 -2.45 -7.07
C LYS A 112 -0.61 -2.62 -5.57
N VAL A 113 -1.72 -2.85 -4.90
CA VAL A 113 -1.79 -3.07 -3.46
C VAL A 113 -2.01 -4.55 -3.22
N PHE A 114 -1.08 -5.18 -2.52
CA PHE A 114 -1.17 -6.56 -2.07
C PHE A 114 -1.23 -6.65 -0.55
N HIS A 115 -1.52 -7.84 -0.04
CA HIS A 115 -1.27 -8.21 1.34
C HIS A 115 -0.26 -9.36 1.37
N HIS A 116 0.97 -9.09 1.84
CA HIS A 116 2.11 -10.02 1.75
C HIS A 116 2.62 -10.25 0.31
N SER A 117 2.82 -9.13 -0.40
CA SER A 117 3.21 -9.00 -1.80
C SER A 117 4.33 -9.92 -2.30
N GLN A 118 5.29 -10.29 -1.45
CA GLN A 118 6.40 -11.15 -1.83
C GLN A 118 5.91 -12.49 -2.40
N PHE A 119 4.85 -13.05 -1.82
CA PHE A 119 4.24 -14.30 -2.28
C PHE A 119 3.65 -14.14 -3.68
N ASP A 120 2.68 -13.24 -3.81
CA ASP A 120 1.91 -13.00 -5.03
C ASP A 120 2.80 -12.60 -6.21
N VAL A 121 3.72 -11.68 -5.96
CA VAL A 121 4.59 -11.14 -7.02
C VAL A 121 5.58 -12.20 -7.51
N CYS A 122 6.03 -13.13 -6.68
CA CYS A 122 6.87 -14.24 -7.14
C CYS A 122 6.11 -15.16 -8.10
N PHE A 123 4.87 -15.54 -7.77
CA PHE A 123 4.00 -16.32 -8.65
C PHE A 123 3.74 -15.59 -9.98
N LEU A 124 3.39 -14.30 -9.93
CA LEU A 124 3.11 -13.50 -11.13
C LEU A 124 4.33 -13.35 -12.03
N LYS A 125 5.51 -13.08 -11.46
CA LYS A 125 6.76 -13.02 -12.23
C LYS A 125 7.12 -14.36 -12.85
N LYS A 126 6.93 -15.47 -12.12
CA LYS A 126 7.11 -16.83 -12.66
C LYS A 126 6.16 -17.13 -13.81
N ALA A 127 4.93 -16.61 -13.76
CA ALA A 127 3.95 -16.69 -14.83
C ALA A 127 4.24 -15.73 -16.01
N GLY A 128 5.36 -15.00 -15.99
CA GLY A 128 5.77 -14.11 -17.08
C GLY A 128 5.19 -12.69 -17.02
N ILE A 129 4.63 -12.29 -15.87
CA ILE A 129 4.10 -10.94 -15.63
C ILE A 129 5.09 -10.16 -14.77
N ASP A 130 5.74 -9.17 -15.39
CA ASP A 130 6.70 -8.32 -14.69
C ASP A 130 5.99 -7.23 -13.87
N VAL A 131 5.50 -7.60 -12.69
CA VAL A 131 4.83 -6.67 -11.78
C VAL A 131 5.80 -5.58 -11.34
N CYS A 132 5.39 -4.33 -11.52
CA CYS A 132 6.12 -3.13 -11.11
C CYS A 132 5.26 -2.29 -10.14
N THR A 133 5.79 -1.22 -9.52
CA THR A 133 5.03 -0.25 -8.71
C THR A 133 3.95 -0.87 -7.81
N PHE A 134 4.38 -1.49 -6.71
CA PHE A 134 3.47 -2.15 -5.78
C PHE A 134 3.79 -1.81 -4.32
N THR A 135 2.79 -2.00 -3.47
CA THR A 135 2.84 -1.78 -2.02
C THR A 135 2.23 -2.95 -1.28
N ASP A 136 2.44 -3.00 0.03
CA ASP A 136 2.04 -4.12 0.86
C ASP A 136 1.39 -3.68 2.17
N THR A 137 0.12 -4.01 2.35
CA THR A 137 -0.64 -3.69 3.57
C THR A 137 -0.07 -4.40 4.81
N PHE A 138 0.55 -5.56 4.64
CA PHE A 138 1.25 -6.26 5.71
C PHE A 138 2.40 -5.40 6.27
N ILE A 139 3.25 -4.85 5.39
CA ILE A 139 4.36 -3.98 5.78
C ILE A 139 3.83 -2.66 6.36
N MET A 140 2.76 -2.11 5.78
CA MET A 140 2.10 -0.90 6.32
C MET A 140 1.67 -1.11 7.79
N ASN A 141 1.16 -2.28 8.16
CA ASN A 141 0.78 -2.60 9.54
C ASN A 141 2.00 -2.61 10.47
N GLN A 142 3.11 -3.20 10.03
CA GLN A 142 4.37 -3.20 10.80
C GLN A 142 4.90 -1.78 11.01
N ILE A 143 4.82 -0.93 9.99
CA ILE A 143 5.20 0.49 10.09
C ILE A 143 4.33 1.23 11.10
N LEU A 144 3.01 1.05 11.03
CA LEU A 144 2.03 1.75 11.88
C LEU A 144 2.14 1.37 13.34
N ASN A 145 2.50 0.12 13.64
CA ASN A 145 2.63 -0.40 15.00
C ASN A 145 4.06 -0.45 15.52
N ASN A 146 5.06 -0.24 14.65
CA ASN A 146 6.48 -0.37 14.96
C ASN A 146 6.83 -1.74 15.58
N LEU A 147 6.23 -2.80 15.05
CA LEU A 147 6.43 -4.18 15.52
C LEU A 147 6.50 -5.14 14.32
N PRO A 148 7.40 -6.14 14.33
CA PRO A 148 7.49 -7.15 13.28
C PRO A 148 6.44 -8.26 13.49
N VAL A 149 5.16 -7.88 13.52
CA VAL A 149 4.05 -8.84 13.68
C VAL A 149 3.61 -9.30 12.30
N PHE A 150 3.36 -10.61 12.19
CA PHE A 150 2.72 -11.19 11.02
C PHE A 150 1.21 -11.25 11.25
N ASP A 151 0.48 -10.26 10.72
CA ASP A 151 -0.97 -10.18 10.83
C ASP A 151 -1.62 -10.50 9.48
N SER A 152 -2.59 -11.42 9.48
CA SER A 152 -3.34 -11.79 8.28
C SER A 152 -4.31 -10.70 7.83
N LEU A 153 -4.71 -10.75 6.56
CA LEU A 153 -5.69 -9.84 5.96
C LEU A 153 -6.97 -9.76 6.81
N SER A 154 -7.52 -10.92 7.20
CA SER A 154 -8.69 -11.01 8.08
C SER A 154 -8.54 -10.28 9.42
N ARG A 155 -7.33 -10.28 10.00
CA ARG A 155 -7.07 -9.57 11.25
C ARG A 155 -7.00 -8.06 11.01
N LEU A 156 -6.32 -7.63 9.94
CA LEU A 156 -6.27 -6.21 9.58
C LEU A 156 -7.65 -5.68 9.21
N ALA A 157 -8.43 -6.42 8.43
CA ALA A 157 -9.81 -6.08 8.07
C ALA A 157 -10.68 -5.86 9.33
N LYS A 158 -10.54 -6.73 10.33
CA LYS A 158 -11.25 -6.59 11.61
C LYS A 158 -10.79 -5.36 12.40
N VAL A 159 -9.49 -5.11 12.48
CA VAL A 159 -8.92 -4.03 13.30
C VAL A 159 -9.15 -2.65 12.69
N TYR A 160 -8.94 -2.52 11.39
CA TYR A 160 -8.97 -1.23 10.68
C TYR A 160 -10.32 -0.93 10.02
N LEU A 161 -11.06 -1.94 9.58
CA LEU A 161 -12.33 -1.76 8.85
C LEU A 161 -13.55 -2.27 9.64
N GLY A 162 -13.37 -2.97 10.76
CA GLY A 162 -14.46 -3.64 11.47
C GLY A 162 -15.12 -4.79 10.69
N LYS A 163 -14.49 -5.22 9.59
CA LYS A 163 -15.01 -6.26 8.69
C LYS A 163 -14.55 -7.64 9.14
N SER A 164 -15.46 -8.63 9.08
CA SER A 164 -15.11 -10.05 9.28
C SER A 164 -15.05 -10.74 7.92
N LEU A 165 -13.89 -11.31 7.58
CA LEU A 165 -13.71 -12.09 6.36
C LEU A 165 -14.02 -13.56 6.63
N ASP A 166 -14.58 -14.24 5.65
CA ASP A 166 -14.64 -15.71 5.65
C ASP A 166 -13.21 -16.27 5.50
N LYS A 167 -12.96 -17.42 6.12
CA LYS A 167 -11.67 -18.13 6.07
C LYS A 167 -11.81 -19.55 5.56
N SER A 168 -13.02 -19.95 5.18
CA SER A 168 -13.36 -21.30 4.76
C SER A 168 -12.49 -21.78 3.58
N LEU A 169 -12.19 -20.87 2.64
CA LEU A 169 -11.43 -21.17 1.42
C LEU A 169 -9.93 -20.87 1.50
N GLN A 170 -9.42 -20.34 2.62
CA GLN A 170 -8.02 -19.92 2.73
C GLN A 170 -7.00 -21.07 2.55
N HIS A 171 -7.39 -22.31 2.86
CA HIS A 171 -6.46 -23.45 2.77
C HIS A 171 -6.27 -23.92 1.33
N ALA A 172 -5.02 -24.14 0.90
CA ALA A 172 -4.66 -24.56 -0.46
C ALA A 172 -5.37 -25.83 -0.95
N ASP A 173 -5.77 -26.72 -0.02
CA ASP A 173 -6.53 -27.93 -0.33
C ASP A 173 -7.89 -27.65 -1.00
N ASN A 174 -8.49 -26.47 -0.75
CA ASN A 174 -9.74 -26.07 -1.39
C ASN A 174 -9.56 -25.78 -2.89
N TRP A 175 -8.34 -25.43 -3.30
CA TRP A 175 -8.00 -24.94 -4.64
C TRP A 175 -7.55 -26.04 -5.60
N GLN A 176 -7.55 -27.30 -5.14
CA GLN A 176 -7.19 -28.49 -5.94
C GLN A 176 -8.35 -29.01 -6.79
N SER A 177 -9.57 -28.50 -6.58
CA SER A 177 -10.80 -28.98 -7.23
C SER A 177 -11.39 -27.96 -8.19
N ASP A 178 -12.54 -28.29 -8.78
CA ASP A 178 -13.27 -27.40 -9.69
C ASP A 178 -13.64 -26.09 -8.98
N LEU A 179 -13.43 -24.97 -9.67
CA LEU A 179 -13.73 -23.64 -9.12
C LEU A 179 -15.24 -23.41 -9.08
N THR A 180 -15.72 -23.04 -7.90
CA THR A 180 -17.13 -22.67 -7.67
C THR A 180 -17.28 -21.16 -7.58
N GLN A 181 -18.50 -20.64 -7.64
CA GLN A 181 -18.75 -19.19 -7.52
C GLN A 181 -18.27 -18.62 -6.16
N GLU A 182 -18.25 -19.43 -5.11
CA GLU A 182 -17.71 -19.06 -3.81
C GLU A 182 -16.20 -18.75 -3.88
N HIS A 183 -15.43 -19.47 -4.71
CA HIS A 183 -14.00 -19.20 -4.90
C HIS A 183 -13.76 -17.84 -5.56
N TYR A 184 -14.54 -17.52 -6.61
CA TYR A 184 -14.47 -16.23 -7.28
C TYR A 184 -14.87 -15.08 -6.34
N ALA A 185 -15.94 -15.27 -5.56
CA ALA A 185 -16.40 -14.28 -4.59
C ALA A 185 -15.37 -14.06 -3.47
N TYR A 186 -14.74 -15.13 -2.99
CA TYR A 186 -13.69 -15.07 -1.96
C TYR A 186 -12.49 -14.25 -2.44
N CYS A 187 -11.89 -14.62 -3.59
CA CYS A 187 -10.71 -13.95 -4.11
C CYS A 187 -10.99 -12.46 -4.41
N LEU A 188 -12.19 -12.14 -4.95
CA LEU A 188 -12.58 -10.76 -5.17
C LEU A 188 -12.75 -9.96 -3.86
N ASP A 189 -13.31 -10.57 -2.81
CA ASP A 189 -13.47 -9.89 -1.52
C ASP A 189 -12.12 -9.61 -0.84
N ASP A 190 -11.13 -10.50 -1.00
CA ASP A 190 -9.77 -10.30 -0.49
C ASP A 190 -9.04 -9.17 -1.24
N ALA A 191 -9.12 -9.11 -2.57
CA ALA A 191 -8.60 -7.99 -3.36
C ALA A 191 -9.26 -6.65 -2.99
N LYS A 192 -10.58 -6.64 -2.82
CA LYS A 192 -11.35 -5.45 -2.40
C LYS A 192 -10.95 -5.00 -1.00
N THR A 193 -10.86 -5.93 -0.05
CA THR A 193 -10.47 -5.62 1.33
C THR A 193 -9.05 -5.07 1.39
N THR A 194 -8.15 -5.60 0.57
CA THR A 194 -6.77 -5.12 0.45
C THR A 194 -6.73 -3.67 -0.07
N TYR A 195 -7.54 -3.33 -1.07
CA TYR A 195 -7.71 -1.94 -1.53
C TYR A 195 -8.20 -1.01 -0.41
N GLU A 196 -9.27 -1.39 0.29
CA GLU A 196 -9.88 -0.60 1.38
C GLU A 196 -8.89 -0.38 2.54
N LEU A 197 -8.14 -1.42 2.91
CA LEU A 197 -7.09 -1.32 3.92
C LEU A 197 -6.01 -0.32 3.52
N TYR A 198 -5.55 -0.36 2.26
CA TYR A 198 -4.55 0.59 1.81
C TYR A 198 -5.03 2.04 1.94
N GLN A 199 -6.26 2.35 1.50
CA GLN A 199 -6.82 3.71 1.60
C GLN A 199 -6.74 4.20 3.06
N HIS A 200 -7.27 3.40 3.99
CA HIS A 200 -7.29 3.74 5.40
C HIS A 200 -5.89 3.84 6.02
N MET A 201 -5.02 2.86 5.76
CA MET A 201 -3.70 2.78 6.36
C MET A 201 -2.74 3.82 5.80
N PHE A 202 -2.88 4.18 4.53
CA PHE A 202 -2.07 5.23 3.92
C PHE A 202 -2.36 6.59 4.57
N ASP A 203 -3.63 6.90 4.82
CA ASP A 203 -4.02 8.10 5.57
C ASP A 203 -3.39 8.12 6.96
N LEU A 204 -3.40 7.00 7.68
CA LEU A 204 -2.72 6.89 8.97
C LEU A 204 -1.20 7.11 8.87
N ILE A 205 -0.55 6.57 7.83
CA ILE A 205 0.89 6.74 7.58
C ILE A 205 1.23 8.21 7.34
N ILE A 206 0.43 8.91 6.53
CA ILE A 206 0.57 10.34 6.28
C ILE A 206 0.34 11.11 7.59
N ASN A 207 -0.76 10.82 8.29
CA ASN A 207 -1.17 11.54 9.49
C ASN A 207 -0.20 11.37 10.66
N ARG A 208 0.45 10.21 10.77
CA ARG A 208 1.45 9.92 11.80
C ARG A 208 2.90 10.28 11.41
N TYR A 209 3.10 11.00 10.29
CA TYR A 209 4.43 11.42 9.83
C TYR A 209 5.38 10.24 9.52
N LEU A 210 4.82 9.09 9.12
CA LEU A 210 5.54 7.84 8.85
C LEU A 210 5.84 7.63 7.37
N TYR A 211 5.37 8.50 6.47
CA TYR A 211 5.57 8.35 5.02
C TYR A 211 7.03 8.11 4.60
N PRO A 212 8.05 8.81 5.14
CA PRO A 212 9.43 8.55 4.73
C PRO A 212 9.92 7.15 5.12
N ARG A 213 9.39 6.57 6.21
CA ARG A 213 9.64 5.18 6.58
C ARG A 213 8.93 4.25 5.60
N TYR A 214 7.63 4.44 5.40
CA TYR A 214 6.84 3.69 4.43
C TYR A 214 7.51 3.63 3.05
N ARG A 215 7.90 4.77 2.50
CA ARG A 215 8.58 4.83 1.20
C ARG A 215 9.82 3.95 1.16
N ARG A 216 10.68 4.01 2.19
CA ARG A 216 11.90 3.18 2.23
C ARG A 216 11.57 1.69 2.24
N GLU A 217 10.60 1.26 3.04
CA GLU A 217 10.24 -0.17 3.10
C GLU A 217 9.61 -0.66 1.79
N ILE A 218 8.76 0.14 1.15
CA ILE A 218 8.15 -0.25 -0.12
C ILE A 218 9.18 -0.26 -1.26
N GLU A 219 10.15 0.66 -1.25
CA GLU A 219 11.23 0.70 -2.25
C GLU A 219 12.16 -0.53 -2.20
N THR A 220 12.18 -1.29 -1.10
CA THR A 220 12.98 -2.52 -0.99
C THR A 220 12.26 -3.78 -1.48
N LEU A 221 10.92 -3.73 -1.62
CA LEU A 221 10.12 -4.88 -2.02
C LEU A 221 10.60 -5.56 -3.32
N PRO A 222 10.92 -4.83 -4.42
CA PRO A 222 11.42 -5.47 -5.64
C PRO A 222 12.70 -6.29 -5.40
N ALA A 223 13.62 -5.77 -4.59
CA ALA A 223 14.86 -6.49 -4.27
C ALA A 223 14.59 -7.74 -3.42
N ILE A 224 13.63 -7.70 -2.49
CA ILE A 224 13.23 -8.86 -1.69
C ILE A 224 12.63 -9.96 -2.58
N VAL A 225 11.77 -9.57 -3.54
CA VAL A 225 11.21 -10.48 -4.54
C VAL A 225 12.32 -11.10 -5.39
N GLU A 226 13.25 -10.30 -5.92
CA GLU A 226 14.37 -10.80 -6.72
C GLU A 226 15.26 -11.78 -5.96
N LEU A 227 15.55 -11.51 -4.68
CA LEU A 227 16.29 -12.43 -3.82
C LEU A 227 15.57 -13.77 -3.67
N THR A 228 14.24 -13.75 -3.59
CA THR A 228 13.41 -14.95 -3.45
C THR A 228 13.38 -15.76 -4.74
N LEU A 229 13.25 -15.08 -5.89
CA LEU A 229 13.23 -15.71 -7.21
C LEU A 229 14.58 -16.35 -7.57
N ASN A 230 15.70 -15.70 -7.24
CA ASN A 230 17.04 -16.17 -7.59
C ASN A 230 17.66 -17.11 -6.55
N GLY A 231 17.13 -17.11 -5.32
CA GLY A 231 17.68 -17.84 -4.17
C GLY A 231 17.22 -19.29 -4.05
N LYS A 232 16.41 -19.80 -4.98
CA LYS A 232 15.92 -21.17 -5.02
C LYS A 232 16.44 -21.94 -6.23
#